data_AF-A0A957AQJ8-F1
#
_entry.id   AF-A0A957AQJ8-F1
#
_cell.length_a   1.000
_cell.length_b   1.000
_cell.length_c   1.000
_cell.angle_alpha   90.00
_cell.angle_beta   90.00
_cell.angle_gamma   90.00
#
_symmetry.space_group_name_H-M   'P 1'
#
loop_
_entity.id
_entity.type
_entity.pdbx_description
1 polymer ?
#
loop_
_entity_poly.entity_id
_entity_poly.type
_entity_poly.pdbx_seq_one_letter_code
_entity_poly.pdbx_strand_id
1 'polypeptide(L)'
;DAGIHAREIPTPELAKAFIEMLVNGYGVDPDITWLLDEREVYVVLSSNPDGRRMVELGAGTEPPYPGNPWYWRKNTNYSIPNSLTCSWPPSSSSHFGIDMNRNHVFKWEGPNGGYSTYVCAQTYRGPSPASEPEIQAYEDFVRSIIPDQRPPGDNDPAPDDTTGFLINLHNVTSGIILVP
;
A
#
# COMPACT_ATOMS: atom_id res chain seq x y z
N ASP A 1 0.64 0.31 -7.39
CA ASP A 1 1.63 -0.17 -6.40
C ASP A 1 1.14 -1.44 -5.72
N ALA A 2 1.99 -2.06 -4.90
CA ALA A 2 1.68 -3.27 -4.16
C ALA A 2 2.34 -3.28 -2.78
N GLY A 3 1.86 -4.18 -1.91
CA GLY A 3 2.48 -4.45 -0.62
C GLY A 3 2.37 -3.32 0.40
N ILE A 4 1.41 -2.40 0.27
CA ILE A 4 1.19 -1.34 1.27
C ILE A 4 0.76 -1.93 2.64
N HIS A 5 -0.03 -3.02 2.63
CA HIS A 5 -0.25 -3.84 3.81
C HIS A 5 0.70 -5.05 3.78
N ALA A 6 1.57 -5.13 4.78
CA ALA A 6 2.69 -6.07 4.77
C ALA A 6 2.31 -7.56 4.62
N ARG A 7 1.27 -8.01 5.32
CA ARG A 7 0.79 -9.41 5.27
C ARG A 7 0.11 -9.81 3.97
N GLU A 8 -0.13 -8.88 3.06
CA GLU A 8 -0.73 -9.18 1.75
C GLU A 8 0.35 -9.68 0.78
N ILE A 9 1.00 -10.78 1.18
CA ILE A 9 2.17 -11.37 0.52
C ILE A 9 2.01 -11.57 -0.99
N PRO A 10 0.82 -11.94 -1.53
CA PRO A 10 0.65 -12.12 -2.96
C PRO A 10 0.71 -10.83 -3.79
N THR A 11 0.50 -9.64 -3.21
CA THR A 11 0.39 -8.41 -4.03
C THR A 11 1.72 -8.00 -4.65
N PRO A 12 2.88 -8.02 -3.94
CA PRO A 12 4.19 -7.82 -4.58
C PRO A 12 4.51 -8.89 -5.62
N GLU A 13 4.12 -10.15 -5.39
CA GLU A 13 4.37 -11.23 -6.36
C GLU A 13 3.55 -11.05 -7.64
N LEU A 14 2.30 -10.58 -7.52
CA LEU A 14 1.48 -10.23 -8.68
C LEU A 14 2.07 -9.04 -9.46
N ALA A 15 2.54 -8.01 -8.75
CA ALA A 15 3.22 -6.87 -9.37
C ALA A 15 4.51 -7.30 -10.09
N LYS A 16 5.28 -8.22 -9.49
CA LYS A 16 6.47 -8.82 -10.10
C LYS A 16 6.10 -9.63 -11.34
N ALA A 17 5.10 -10.50 -11.27
CA ALA A 17 4.63 -11.27 -12.43
C ALA A 17 4.15 -10.37 -13.58
N PHE A 18 3.53 -9.23 -13.26
CA PHE A 18 3.17 -8.22 -14.25
C PHE A 18 4.40 -7.60 -14.92
N ILE A 19 5.45 -7.26 -14.16
CA ILE A 19 6.73 -6.81 -14.73
C ILE A 19 7.33 -7.88 -15.65
N GLU A 20 7.38 -9.14 -15.21
CA GLU A 20 7.90 -10.25 -16.02
C GLU A 20 7.10 -10.44 -17.31
N MET A 21 5.77 -10.30 -17.25
CA MET A 21 4.89 -10.34 -18.43
C MET A 21 5.24 -9.22 -19.42
N LEU A 22 5.38 -7.99 -18.93
CA LEU A 22 5.72 -6.83 -19.77
C LEU A 22 7.08 -7.00 -20.44
N VAL A 23 8.11 -7.37 -19.66
CA VAL A 23 9.48 -7.52 -20.18
C VAL A 23 9.57 -8.66 -21.19
N ASN A 24 8.96 -9.82 -20.90
CA ASN A 24 9.00 -10.97 -21.80
C ASN A 24 8.09 -10.81 -23.03
N GLY A 25 7.06 -9.96 -22.94
CA GLY A 25 6.14 -9.67 -24.03
C GLY A 25 6.64 -8.61 -25.01
N TYR A 26 7.58 -7.76 -24.62
CA TYR A 26 8.08 -6.69 -25.49
C TYR A 26 8.75 -7.26 -26.76
N GLY A 27 8.31 -6.80 -27.93
CA GLY A 27 8.77 -7.28 -29.23
C GLY A 27 8.20 -8.64 -29.66
N VAL A 28 7.31 -9.25 -28.85
CA VAL A 28 6.66 -10.54 -29.13
C VAL A 28 5.15 -10.38 -29.18
N ASP A 29 4.56 -9.78 -28.15
CA ASP A 29 3.14 -9.47 -28.05
C ASP A 29 2.88 -8.04 -28.54
N PRO A 30 2.02 -7.83 -29.56
CA PRO A 30 1.80 -6.52 -30.14
C PRO A 30 1.12 -5.54 -29.18
N ASP A 31 0.26 -6.00 -28.27
CA ASP A 31 -0.44 -5.14 -27.31
C ASP A 31 0.52 -4.66 -26.22
N ILE A 32 1.38 -5.57 -25.70
CA ILE A 32 2.43 -5.21 -24.74
C ILE A 32 3.47 -4.30 -25.38
N THR A 33 3.86 -4.58 -26.63
CA THR A 33 4.83 -3.75 -27.36
C THR A 33 4.29 -2.34 -27.55
N TRP A 34 3.05 -2.20 -28.03
CA TRP A 34 2.39 -0.89 -28.15
C TRP A 34 2.31 -0.18 -26.79
N LEU A 35 1.90 -0.89 -25.73
CA LEU A 35 1.79 -0.32 -24.39
C LEU A 35 3.13 0.27 -23.93
N LEU A 36 4.24 -0.45 -24.13
CA LEU A 36 5.56 -0.02 -23.67
C LEU A 36 6.24 1.01 -24.60
N ASP A 37 5.90 1.04 -25.89
CA ASP A 37 6.39 2.06 -26.82
C ASP A 37 5.67 3.40 -26.62
N GLU A 38 4.40 3.38 -26.20
CA GLU A 38 3.53 4.56 -26.18
C GLU A 38 3.15 5.03 -24.77
N ARG A 39 3.47 4.28 -23.71
CA ARG A 39 3.13 4.63 -22.32
C ARG A 39 4.29 4.33 -21.37
N GLU A 40 4.31 5.06 -20.25
CA GLU A 40 5.19 4.77 -19.14
C GLU A 40 4.45 3.94 -18.08
N VAL A 41 5.07 2.84 -17.65
CA VAL A 41 4.52 1.96 -16.61
C VAL A 41 5.42 2.01 -15.39
N TYR A 42 4.89 2.57 -14.30
CA TYR A 42 5.59 2.64 -13.01
C TYR A 42 5.06 1.58 -12.05
N VAL A 43 5.96 0.77 -11.48
CA VAL A 43 5.60 -0.30 -10.55
C VAL A 43 6.38 -0.15 -9.24
N VAL A 44 5.66 0.18 -8.17
CA VAL A 44 6.18 0.09 -6.79
C VAL A 44 5.88 -1.32 -6.28
N LEU A 45 6.93 -2.15 -6.20
CA LEU A 45 6.83 -3.57 -5.82
C LEU A 45 6.42 -3.76 -4.35
N SER A 46 6.95 -2.94 -3.44
CA SER A 46 6.63 -2.99 -2.02
C SER A 46 6.64 -1.58 -1.44
N SER A 47 5.44 -1.07 -1.15
CA SER A 47 5.27 0.22 -0.48
C SER A 47 5.57 0.15 1.03
N ASN A 48 5.70 -1.06 1.61
CA ASN A 48 5.91 -1.31 3.04
C ASN A 48 7.04 -2.32 3.31
N PRO A 49 8.30 -2.02 2.95
CA PRO A 49 9.41 -2.96 3.10
C PRO A 49 9.64 -3.36 4.57
N ASP A 50 9.54 -2.41 5.50
CA ASP A 50 9.76 -2.68 6.92
C ASP A 50 8.68 -3.59 7.51
N GLY A 51 7.41 -3.33 7.16
CA GLY A 51 6.31 -4.20 7.58
C GLY A 51 6.46 -5.59 6.96
N ARG A 52 6.88 -5.70 5.69
CA ARG A 52 7.14 -6.99 5.03
C ARG A 52 8.19 -7.80 5.80
N ARG A 53 9.25 -7.14 6.25
CA ARG A 53 10.28 -7.76 7.10
C ARG A 53 9.69 -8.35 8.39
N MET A 54 8.74 -7.67 9.03
CA MET A 54 8.05 -8.19 10.22
C MET A 54 7.25 -9.46 9.92
N VAL A 55 6.58 -9.54 8.78
CA VAL A 55 5.86 -10.75 8.36
C VAL A 55 6.83 -11.92 8.22
N GLU A 56 7.98 -11.71 7.58
CA GLU A 56 9.01 -12.72 7.34
C GLU A 56 9.72 -13.18 8.62
N LEU A 57 9.95 -12.27 9.57
CA LEU A 57 10.49 -12.62 10.90
C LEU A 57 9.60 -13.64 11.61
N GLY A 58 8.27 -13.46 11.56
CA GLY A 58 7.32 -14.41 12.14
C GLY A 58 7.39 -15.80 11.52
N ALA A 59 7.82 -15.90 10.26
CA ALA A 59 7.96 -17.17 9.55
C ALA A 59 9.16 -18.01 10.03
N GLY A 60 9.83 -17.63 11.11
CA GLY A 60 11.00 -18.35 11.61
C GLY A 60 12.22 -18.24 10.74
N THR A 61 12.27 -17.23 9.85
CA THR A 61 13.44 -16.98 9.00
C THR A 61 14.68 -16.62 9.83
N GLU A 62 14.48 -16.08 11.05
CA GLU A 62 15.56 -15.74 11.97
C GLU A 62 15.22 -16.06 13.44
N PRO A 63 16.19 -16.58 14.23
CA PRO A 63 16.04 -16.68 15.68
C PRO A 63 15.83 -15.29 16.33
N PRO A 64 15.09 -15.17 17.45
CA PRO A 64 14.50 -16.23 18.28
C PRO A 64 13.01 -16.47 17.98
N TYR A 65 12.51 -16.12 16.79
CA TYR A 65 11.07 -16.12 16.49
C TYR A 65 10.65 -17.31 15.62
N PRO A 66 10.59 -18.56 16.14
CA PRO A 66 10.07 -19.68 15.36
C PRO A 66 8.56 -19.50 15.13
N GLY A 67 8.05 -19.88 13.95
CA GLY A 67 6.60 -19.89 13.74
C GLY A 67 6.16 -19.71 12.28
N ASN A 68 4.94 -19.18 12.15
CA ASN A 68 4.31 -18.83 10.89
C ASN A 68 4.40 -17.33 10.66
N PRO A 69 4.39 -16.86 9.38
CA PRO A 69 4.41 -15.45 9.06
C PRO A 69 3.43 -14.63 9.91
N TRP A 70 3.89 -13.53 10.50
CA TRP A 70 3.04 -12.71 11.35
C TRP A 70 1.97 -11.99 10.51
N TYR A 71 0.77 -11.82 11.09
CA TYR A 71 -0.31 -11.04 10.48
C TYR A 71 -0.07 -9.51 10.57
N TRP A 72 1.17 -9.07 10.38
CA TRP A 72 1.56 -7.67 10.42
C TRP A 72 0.99 -6.89 9.24
N ARG A 73 0.27 -5.80 9.51
CA ARG A 73 -0.40 -5.01 8.46
C ARG A 73 0.28 -3.67 8.16
N LYS A 74 0.63 -2.95 9.23
CA LYS A 74 1.06 -1.55 9.24
C LYS A 74 2.54 -1.40 8.87
N ASN A 75 3.08 -0.19 8.80
CA ASN A 75 4.54 -0.01 8.82
C ASN A 75 5.11 -0.36 10.22
N THR A 76 6.37 -0.05 10.49
CA THR A 76 7.05 -0.40 11.75
C THR A 76 7.32 0.80 12.66
N ASN A 77 6.75 1.97 12.38
CA ASN A 77 6.97 3.15 13.20
C ASN A 77 6.40 2.96 14.62
N TYR A 78 7.31 2.81 15.58
CA TYR A 78 7.01 2.65 17.01
C TYR A 78 7.30 3.93 17.81
N SER A 79 7.59 5.06 17.15
CA SER A 79 7.89 6.33 17.83
C SER A 79 6.65 7.00 18.45
N ILE A 80 5.44 6.55 18.08
CA ILE A 80 4.18 7.07 18.60
C ILE A 80 4.01 6.68 20.08
N PRO A 81 3.59 7.61 20.97
CA PRO A 81 3.33 7.29 22.37
C PRO A 81 2.43 6.06 22.54
N ASN A 82 2.78 5.20 23.49
CA ASN A 82 2.13 3.91 23.78
C ASN A 82 2.27 2.82 22.69
N SER A 83 3.10 3.00 21.65
CA SER A 83 3.36 1.92 20.66
C SER A 83 3.87 0.63 21.29
N LEU A 84 4.72 0.74 22.31
CA LEU A 84 5.29 -0.41 23.00
C LEU A 84 4.33 -1.11 23.97
N THR A 85 3.11 -0.58 24.15
CA THR A 85 2.06 -1.29 24.91
C THR A 85 1.27 -2.26 24.04
N CYS A 86 1.48 -2.24 22.73
CA CYS A 86 0.86 -3.18 21.80
C CYS A 86 1.42 -4.60 21.97
N SER A 87 0.69 -5.60 21.48
CA SER A 87 1.06 -7.00 21.69
C SER A 87 2.41 -7.34 21.05
N TRP A 88 3.24 -8.07 21.79
CA TRP A 88 4.50 -8.64 21.31
C TRP A 88 4.69 -10.08 21.84
N PRO A 89 4.87 -11.10 20.98
CA PRO A 89 4.79 -11.06 19.51
C PRO A 89 3.46 -10.50 18.99
N PRO A 90 3.42 -9.96 17.75
CA PRO A 90 2.23 -9.30 17.22
C PRO A 90 1.07 -10.28 17.02
N SER A 91 -0.15 -9.79 17.17
CA SER A 91 -1.36 -10.52 16.77
C SER A 91 -1.98 -9.91 15.52
N SER A 92 -2.96 -10.61 14.93
CA SER A 92 -3.76 -10.08 13.81
C SER A 92 -4.62 -8.86 14.16
N SER A 93 -4.76 -8.55 15.46
CA SER A 93 -5.59 -7.46 15.98
C SER A 93 -4.79 -6.35 16.68
N SER A 94 -3.54 -6.61 17.08
CA SER A 94 -2.74 -5.71 17.90
C SER A 94 -1.26 -5.78 17.55
N HIS A 95 -0.72 -4.64 17.10
CA HIS A 95 0.72 -4.37 16.97
C HIS A 95 0.93 -2.87 16.73
N PHE A 96 2.17 -2.37 16.90
CA PHE A 96 2.51 -0.97 16.62
C PHE A 96 2.59 -0.67 15.11
N GLY A 97 2.91 0.58 14.76
CA GLY A 97 2.93 1.08 13.37
C GLY A 97 1.67 1.85 12.99
N ILE A 98 1.69 2.44 11.80
CA ILE A 98 0.60 3.21 11.19
C ILE A 98 0.06 2.48 9.97
N ASP A 99 -1.26 2.44 9.82
CA ASP A 99 -1.92 1.93 8.61
C ASP A 99 -1.75 2.96 7.49
N MET A 100 -0.84 2.66 6.58
CA MET A 100 -0.49 3.55 5.46
C MET A 100 -1.68 3.83 4.55
N ASN A 101 -2.60 2.87 4.34
CA ASN A 101 -3.83 3.12 3.58
C ASN A 101 -4.92 3.85 4.41
N ARG A 102 -4.55 4.43 5.55
CA ARG A 102 -5.34 5.38 6.36
C ARG A 102 -4.57 6.67 6.65
N ASN A 103 -3.36 6.82 6.10
CA ASN A 103 -2.47 7.94 6.40
C ASN A 103 -2.34 8.94 5.24
N HIS A 104 -3.03 8.71 4.11
CA HIS A 104 -3.08 9.66 3.00
C HIS A 104 -3.72 11.00 3.38
N VAL A 105 -3.33 12.08 2.67
CA VAL A 105 -3.82 13.44 2.97
C VAL A 105 -5.29 13.65 2.64
N PHE A 106 -5.80 12.93 1.63
CA PHE A 106 -7.16 13.11 1.14
C PHE A 106 -8.18 12.68 2.19
N LYS A 107 -8.91 13.65 2.74
CA LYS A 107 -9.96 13.43 3.76
C LYS A 107 -9.50 12.51 4.90
N TRP A 108 -8.29 12.75 5.41
CA TRP A 108 -7.71 11.96 6.50
C TRP A 108 -8.60 11.89 7.77
N GLU A 109 -9.43 12.91 7.98
CA GLU A 109 -10.44 12.96 9.06
C GLU A 109 -11.86 12.71 8.56
N GLY A 110 -12.00 12.10 7.38
CA GLY A 110 -13.27 11.94 6.68
C GLY A 110 -14.36 11.32 7.57
N PRO A 111 -15.61 11.78 7.42
CA PRO A 111 -16.73 11.23 8.18
C PRO A 111 -16.92 9.74 7.86
N ASN A 112 -17.50 8.99 8.80
CA ASN A 112 -17.87 7.56 8.67
C ASN A 112 -16.84 6.50 9.11
N GLY A 113 -15.75 6.89 9.79
CA GLY A 113 -15.05 5.97 10.70
C GLY A 113 -14.28 4.81 10.05
N GLY A 114 -13.67 5.02 8.89
CA GLY A 114 -12.80 4.03 8.23
C GLY A 114 -11.45 3.78 8.91
N TYR A 115 -11.15 4.48 10.01
CA TYR A 115 -9.87 4.46 10.70
C TYR A 115 -10.03 4.33 12.22
N SER A 116 -8.91 4.12 12.93
CA SER A 116 -8.83 4.16 14.38
C SER A 116 -7.83 5.22 14.85
N THR A 117 -8.06 5.79 16.03
CA THR A 117 -7.09 6.61 16.77
C THR A 117 -6.37 5.83 17.86
N TYR A 118 -6.70 4.55 18.05
CA TYR A 118 -6.03 3.66 18.99
C TYR A 118 -4.77 3.08 18.35
N VAL A 119 -3.60 3.39 18.94
CA VAL A 119 -2.26 3.07 18.41
C VAL A 119 -2.06 1.57 18.09
N CYS A 120 -2.67 0.66 18.85
CA CYS A 120 -2.52 -0.77 18.59
C CYS A 120 -3.51 -1.32 17.55
N ALA A 121 -4.51 -0.53 17.13
CA ALA A 121 -5.48 -0.96 16.13
C ALA A 121 -4.82 -1.17 14.76
N GLN A 122 -5.38 -2.12 14.01
CA GLN A 122 -4.96 -2.45 12.64
C GLN A 122 -5.14 -1.29 11.67
N THR A 123 -6.10 -0.40 11.93
CA THR A 123 -6.44 0.76 11.11
C THR A 123 -6.03 2.08 11.77
N TYR A 124 -5.02 2.05 12.66
CA TYR A 124 -4.50 3.26 13.27
C TYR A 124 -3.98 4.23 12.20
N ARG A 125 -4.62 5.38 12.04
CA ARG A 125 -4.34 6.34 10.95
C ARG A 125 -3.07 7.17 11.10
N GLY A 126 -2.38 7.05 12.24
CA GLY A 126 -1.25 7.90 12.58
C GLY A 126 -1.64 9.17 13.33
N PRO A 127 -0.65 10.01 13.71
CA PRO A 127 -0.87 11.24 14.45
C PRO A 127 -1.35 12.42 13.58
N SER A 128 -1.05 12.41 12.29
CA SER A 128 -1.39 13.47 11.32
C SER A 128 -1.49 12.88 9.90
N PRO A 129 -2.13 13.57 8.93
CA PRO A 129 -2.05 13.14 7.53
C PRO A 129 -0.61 13.14 7.04
N ALA A 130 -0.27 12.16 6.19
CA ALA A 130 1.07 11.91 5.65
C ALA A 130 2.18 11.97 6.71
N SER A 131 1.92 11.41 7.89
CA SER A 131 2.93 11.35 8.97
C SER A 131 4.06 10.39 8.65
N GLU A 132 3.81 9.39 7.80
CA GLU A 132 4.77 8.34 7.50
C GLU A 132 5.65 8.70 6.29
N PRO A 133 6.97 8.51 6.35
CA PRO A 133 7.87 8.85 5.25
C PRO A 133 7.56 8.06 3.97
N GLU A 134 7.08 6.81 4.11
CA GLU A 134 6.64 6.00 2.97
C GLU A 134 5.46 6.64 2.23
N ILE A 135 4.53 7.24 2.96
CA ILE A 135 3.37 7.94 2.37
C ILE A 135 3.80 9.26 1.75
N GLN A 136 4.68 10.03 2.39
CA GLN A 136 5.22 11.26 1.81
C GLN A 136 5.91 10.97 0.48
N ALA A 137 6.85 10.01 0.47
CA ALA A 137 7.57 9.62 -0.75
C ALA A 137 6.63 9.11 -1.85
N TYR A 138 5.62 8.31 -1.47
CA TYR A 138 4.65 7.77 -2.41
C TYR A 138 3.77 8.86 -3.04
N GLU A 139 3.20 9.76 -2.23
CA GLU A 139 2.36 10.85 -2.75
C GLU A 139 3.16 11.84 -3.58
N ASP A 140 4.37 12.20 -3.16
CA ASP A 140 5.27 13.08 -3.92
C ASP A 140 5.60 12.47 -5.29
N PHE A 141 5.90 11.17 -5.32
CA PHE A 141 6.15 10.46 -6.57
C PHE A 141 4.92 10.44 -7.47
N VAL A 142 3.75 10.02 -6.96
CA VAL A 142 2.51 9.95 -7.75
C VAL A 142 2.14 11.32 -8.32
N ARG A 143 2.22 12.40 -7.53
CA ARG A 143 1.97 13.77 -7.99
C ARG A 143 2.95 14.24 -9.06
N SER A 144 4.15 13.67 -9.11
CA SER A 144 5.15 13.99 -10.14
C SER A 144 4.87 13.33 -11.49
N ILE A 145 4.08 12.25 -11.53
CA ILE A 145 3.82 11.46 -12.76
C ILE A 145 2.35 11.45 -13.20
N ILE A 146 1.39 11.68 -12.30
CA ILE A 146 -0.05 11.71 -12.61
C ILE A 146 -0.61 13.07 -12.17
N PRO A 147 -1.05 13.92 -13.11
CA PRO A 147 -1.63 15.21 -12.78
C PRO A 147 -3.04 15.07 -12.20
N ASP A 148 -3.33 15.87 -11.18
CA ASP A 148 -4.70 16.01 -10.66
C ASP A 148 -5.54 16.83 -11.65
N GLN A 149 -6.44 16.12 -12.33
CA GLN A 149 -7.29 16.65 -13.39
C GLN A 149 -8.76 16.74 -12.96
N ARG A 150 -9.12 16.17 -11.79
CA ARG A 150 -10.51 16.13 -11.34
C ARG A 150 -10.87 17.46 -10.66
N PRO A 151 -12.04 18.05 -10.96
CA PRO A 151 -12.52 19.21 -10.22
C PRO A 151 -12.69 18.92 -8.71
N PRO A 152 -12.74 19.97 -7.86
CA PRO A 152 -12.63 19.81 -6.41
C PRO A 152 -13.86 19.18 -5.72
N GLY A 153 -14.99 19.03 -6.41
CA GLY A 153 -16.18 18.39 -5.86
C GLY A 153 -16.03 16.87 -5.76
N ASP A 154 -16.57 16.29 -4.69
CA ASP A 154 -16.45 14.85 -4.42
C ASP A 154 -17.05 13.95 -5.49
N ASN A 155 -18.12 14.44 -6.13
CA ASN A 155 -18.86 13.73 -7.17
C ASN A 155 -18.55 14.27 -8.57
N ASP A 156 -17.56 15.16 -8.71
CA ASP A 156 -17.22 15.70 -10.01
C ASP A 156 -16.55 14.60 -10.84
N PRO A 157 -17.00 14.36 -12.09
CA PRO A 157 -16.34 13.41 -12.97
C PRO A 157 -14.95 13.93 -13.33
N ALA A 158 -14.00 13.01 -13.50
CA ALA A 158 -12.76 13.34 -14.18
C ALA A 158 -13.09 13.69 -15.66
N PRO A 159 -12.39 14.65 -16.29
CA PRO A 159 -12.56 14.98 -17.71
C PRO A 159 -12.42 13.75 -18.63
N ASP A 160 -13.12 13.73 -19.77
CA ASP A 160 -13.04 12.62 -20.74
C ASP A 160 -11.63 12.42 -21.33
N ASP A 161 -10.80 13.46 -21.27
CA ASP A 161 -9.39 13.46 -21.68
C ASP A 161 -8.40 13.21 -20.53
N THR A 162 -8.89 12.74 -19.37
CA THR A 162 -8.05 12.39 -18.22
C THR A 162 -6.96 11.41 -18.62
N THR A 163 -5.71 11.78 -18.31
CA THR A 163 -4.53 10.94 -18.56
C THR A 163 -4.02 10.30 -17.27
N GLY A 164 -3.49 9.08 -17.42
CA GLY A 164 -2.94 8.31 -16.30
C GLY A 164 -4.01 7.67 -15.43
N PHE A 165 -3.67 6.52 -14.84
CA PHE A 165 -4.46 5.89 -13.81
C PHE A 165 -3.55 5.17 -12.83
N LEU A 166 -4.04 4.96 -11.62
CA LEU A 166 -3.30 4.29 -10.56
C LEU A 166 -4.07 3.06 -10.10
N ILE A 167 -3.38 1.92 -10.04
CA ILE A 167 -3.91 0.68 -9.47
C ILE A 167 -3.13 0.38 -8.19
N ASN A 168 -3.83 0.29 -7.06
CA ASN A 168 -3.29 -0.17 -5.79
C ASN A 168 -3.74 -1.61 -5.54
N LEU A 169 -2.78 -2.53 -5.41
CA LEU A 169 -3.04 -3.95 -5.29
C LEU A 169 -3.17 -4.37 -3.82
N HIS A 170 -4.35 -4.90 -3.49
CA HIS A 170 -4.68 -5.50 -2.20
C HIS A 170 -5.09 -6.97 -2.32
N ASN A 171 -4.97 -7.72 -1.23
CA ASN A 171 -5.45 -9.11 -1.14
C ASN A 171 -6.67 -9.22 -0.22
N VAL A 172 -7.77 -9.75 -0.77
CA VAL A 172 -8.93 -10.24 -0.04
C VAL A 172 -9.38 -11.59 -0.61
N THR A 173 -10.23 -12.32 0.11
CA THR A 173 -10.69 -13.68 -0.27
C THR A 173 -11.57 -13.74 -1.53
N SER A 174 -12.00 -12.60 -2.10
CA SER A 174 -12.84 -12.52 -3.30
C SER A 174 -12.27 -11.53 -4.32
N GLY A 175 -12.46 -11.79 -5.61
CA GLY A 175 -12.07 -10.85 -6.67
C GLY A 175 -12.95 -9.60 -6.63
N ILE A 176 -12.41 -8.47 -6.21
CA ILE A 176 -13.11 -7.18 -6.13
C ILE A 176 -12.25 -6.13 -6.83
N ILE A 177 -12.88 -5.28 -7.64
CA ILE A 177 -12.30 -4.02 -8.12
C ILE A 177 -13.08 -2.90 -7.43
N LEU A 178 -12.37 -2.05 -6.69
CA LEU A 178 -12.94 -0.88 -6.03
C LEU A 178 -12.52 0.36 -6.82
N VAL A 179 -13.50 1.24 -7.06
CA VAL A 179 -13.28 2.59 -7.58
C VAL A 179 -13.73 3.59 -6.51
N PRO A 180 -13.12 4.78 -6.44
CA PRO A 180 -13.49 5.83 -5.49
C PRO A 180 -14.98 6.19 -5.49
#